data_AF-A0A9D6NTV4-F1
#
_entry.id   AF-A0A9D6NTV4-F1
#
_cell.length_a   1.000
_cell.length_b   1.000
_cell.length_c   1.000
_cell.angle_alpha   90.00
_cell.angle_beta   90.00
_cell.angle_gamma   90.00
#
_symmetry.space_group_name_H-M   'P 1'
#
loop_
_entity.id
_entity.type
_entity.pdbx_description
1 polymer ?
#
loop_
_entity_poly.entity_id
_entity_poly.type
_entity_poly.pdbx_seq_one_letter_code
_entity_poly.pdbx_strand_id
1 'polypeptide(L)'
;MAKNRLIKWFIFGLGIYLIWVLSRGILEIKAAYERIETARKNLEVEQKRQQELEKELKQVQSEEYLEEIARNDLNMQREGELVVVIPKEGEDYQEPPQKTKDEPNWQKWWKLIR
;
A
#
# COMPACT_ATOMS: atom_id res chain seq x y z
N MET A 1 -29.70 -18.50 71.26
CA MET A 1 -28.98 -19.27 70.20
C MET A 1 -29.38 -18.88 68.76
N ALA A 2 -30.66 -18.59 68.45
CA ALA A 2 -31.09 -18.25 67.08
C ALA A 2 -30.49 -16.95 66.50
N LYS A 3 -30.30 -15.91 67.34
CA LYS A 3 -29.74 -14.61 66.93
C LYS A 3 -28.32 -14.71 66.34
N ASN A 4 -27.45 -15.54 66.93
CA ASN A 4 -26.09 -15.77 66.44
C ASN A 4 -26.06 -16.58 65.15
N ARG A 5 -27.09 -17.42 64.89
CA ARG A 5 -27.24 -18.13 63.61
C ARG A 5 -27.62 -17.14 62.51
N LEU A 6 -28.59 -16.25 62.76
CA LEU A 6 -28.98 -15.18 61.82
C LEU A 6 -27.83 -14.25 61.46
N ILE A 7 -27.02 -13.82 62.45
CA ILE A 7 -25.84 -12.98 62.20
C ILE A 7 -24.81 -13.71 61.32
N LYS A 8 -24.57 -15.01 61.55
CA LYS A 8 -23.68 -15.80 60.71
C LYS A 8 -24.18 -15.91 59.27
N TRP A 9 -25.48 -16.12 59.06
CA TRP A 9 -26.09 -16.13 57.71
C TRP A 9 -25.98 -14.78 57.02
N PHE A 10 -26.15 -13.67 57.75
CA PHE A 10 -25.98 -12.33 57.21
C PHE A 10 -24.53 -12.06 56.77
N ILE A 11 -23.55 -12.42 57.60
CA ILE A 11 -22.12 -12.29 57.27
C ILE A 11 -21.77 -13.15 56.05
N PHE A 12 -22.31 -14.37 55.98
CA PHE A 12 -22.10 -15.27 54.86
C PHE A 12 -22.68 -14.71 53.55
N GLY A 13 -23.91 -14.18 53.59
CA GLY A 13 -24.54 -13.53 52.44
C GLY A 13 -23.79 -12.27 51.99
N LEU A 14 -23.31 -11.46 52.94
CA LEU A 14 -22.47 -10.29 52.64
C LEU A 14 -21.16 -10.69 51.96
N GLY A 15 -20.53 -11.79 52.43
CA GLY A 15 -19.33 -12.34 51.81
C GLY A 15 -19.56 -12.76 50.35
N ILE A 16 -20.64 -13.49 50.08
CA ILE A 16 -21.01 -13.89 48.71
C ILE A 16 -21.30 -12.67 47.83
N TYR A 17 -22.01 -11.67 48.37
CA TYR A 17 -22.30 -10.44 47.65
C TYR A 17 -21.03 -9.69 47.26
N LEU A 18 -20.08 -9.54 48.19
CA LEU A 18 -18.79 -8.90 47.90
C LEU A 18 -17.99 -9.66 46.85
N ILE A 19 -17.93 -11.00 46.96
CA ILE A 19 -17.28 -11.85 45.95
C ILE A 19 -17.89 -11.61 44.57
N TRP A 20 -19.22 -11.60 44.47
CA TRP A 20 -19.91 -11.38 43.20
C TRP A 20 -19.60 -10.01 42.58
N VAL A 21 -19.60 -8.94 43.38
CA VAL A 21 -19.25 -7.58 42.94
C VAL A 21 -17.80 -7.51 42.46
N LEU A 22 -16.87 -8.07 43.24
CA LEU A 22 -15.44 -8.08 42.91
C LEU A 22 -15.16 -8.90 41.64
N SER A 23 -15.81 -10.05 41.49
CA SER A 23 -15.68 -10.89 40.29
C SER A 23 -16.12 -10.14 39.03
N ARG A 24 -17.24 -9.40 39.09
CA ARG A 24 -17.67 -8.58 37.94
C ARG A 24 -16.67 -7.48 37.61
N GLY A 25 -16.18 -6.75 38.62
CA GLY A 25 -15.20 -5.68 38.41
C GLY A 25 -13.91 -6.17 37.75
N ILE A 26 -13.41 -7.35 38.16
CA ILE A 26 -12.19 -7.94 37.57
C ILE A 26 -12.38 -8.31 36.10
N LEU A 27 -13.55 -8.84 35.72
CA LEU A 27 -13.84 -9.19 34.34
C LEU A 27 -13.94 -7.95 33.44
N GLU A 28 -14.57 -6.88 33.92
CA GLU A 28 -14.69 -5.63 33.19
C GLU A 28 -13.33 -4.97 32.95
N ILE A 29 -12.47 -4.94 33.97
CA ILE A 29 -11.12 -4.39 33.87
C ILE A 29 -10.30 -5.17 32.85
N LYS A 30 -10.32 -6.51 32.88
CA LYS A 30 -9.61 -7.33 31.89
C LYS A 30 -10.08 -7.04 30.47
N ALA A 31 -11.38 -7.01 30.25
CA ALA A 31 -11.95 -6.70 28.94
C ALA A 31 -11.55 -5.28 28.46
N ALA A 32 -11.47 -4.30 29.36
CA ALA A 32 -11.00 -2.96 29.04
C ALA A 32 -9.51 -2.96 28.62
N TYR A 33 -8.65 -3.68 29.35
CA TYR A 33 -7.24 -3.83 28.98
C TYR A 33 -7.06 -4.48 27.61
N GLU A 34 -7.78 -5.57 27.33
CA GLU A 34 -7.72 -6.24 26.03
C GLU A 34 -8.16 -5.32 24.88
N ARG A 35 -9.20 -4.50 25.08
CA ARG A 35 -9.63 -3.49 24.11
C ARG A 35 -8.56 -2.43 23.85
N ILE A 36 -7.87 -1.98 24.89
CA ILE A 36 -6.78 -1.00 24.76
C ILE A 36 -5.59 -1.64 24.03
N GLU A 37 -5.23 -2.88 24.37
CA GLU A 37 -4.11 -3.56 23.74
C GLU A 37 -4.36 -3.83 22.25
N THR A 38 -5.57 -4.30 21.90
CA THR A 38 -5.97 -4.49 20.50
C THR A 38 -5.99 -3.17 19.73
N ALA A 39 -6.55 -2.10 20.31
CA ALA A 39 -6.51 -0.78 19.70
C ALA A 39 -5.08 -0.27 19.46
N ARG A 40 -4.17 -0.48 20.43
CA ARG A 40 -2.75 -0.12 20.28
C ARG A 40 -2.05 -0.91 19.17
N LYS A 41 -2.29 -2.22 19.11
CA LYS A 41 -1.74 -3.07 18.03
C LYS A 41 -2.23 -2.61 16.66
N ASN A 42 -3.53 -2.34 16.54
CA ASN A 42 -4.10 -1.84 15.28
C ASN A 42 -3.51 -0.47 14.90
N LEU A 43 -3.35 0.43 15.86
CA LEU A 43 -2.72 1.73 15.62
C LEU A 43 -1.29 1.56 15.10
N GLU A 44 -0.49 0.68 15.70
CA GLU A 44 0.89 0.44 15.27
C GLU A 44 0.97 -0.12 13.85
N VAL A 45 0.07 -1.06 13.50
CA VAL A 45 -0.04 -1.62 12.15
C VAL A 45 -0.39 -0.54 11.14
N GLU A 46 -1.41 0.27 11.41
CA GLU A 46 -1.83 1.33 10.50
C GLU A 46 -0.76 2.44 10.36
N GLN A 47 -0.03 2.76 11.43
CA GLN A 47 1.09 3.70 11.37
C GLN A 47 2.24 3.18 10.49
N LYS A 48 2.59 1.89 10.60
CA LYS A 48 3.59 1.26 9.73
C LYS A 48 3.14 1.30 8.27
N ARG A 49 1.87 0.94 8.02
CA ARG A 49 1.28 0.99 6.69
C ARG A 49 1.29 2.40 6.11
N GLN A 50 0.94 3.40 6.91
CA GLN A 50 1.00 4.80 6.49
C GLN A 50 2.43 5.20 6.09
N GLN A 51 3.44 4.83 6.89
CA GLN A 51 4.84 5.14 6.60
C GLN A 51 5.34 4.45 5.32
N GLU A 52 4.93 3.22 5.06
CA GLU A 52 5.25 2.49 3.82
C GLU A 52 4.61 3.18 2.61
N LEU A 53 3.32 3.49 2.68
CA LEU A 53 2.60 4.20 1.63
C LEU A 53 3.19 5.59 1.35
N GLU A 54 3.61 6.32 2.39
CA GLU A 54 4.28 7.62 2.22
C GLU A 54 5.64 7.49 1.50
N LYS A 55 6.37 6.38 1.70
CA LYS A 55 7.63 6.13 0.98
C LYS A 55 7.36 5.79 -0.47
N GLU A 56 6.40 4.89 -0.74
CA GLU A 56 6.00 4.53 -2.11
C GLU A 56 5.51 5.75 -2.88
N LEU A 57 4.69 6.59 -2.24
CA LEU A 57 4.17 7.80 -2.86
C LEU A 57 5.29 8.78 -3.22
N LYS A 58 6.31 8.94 -2.36
CA LYS A 58 7.50 9.74 -2.69
C LYS A 58 8.31 9.15 -3.85
N GLN A 59 8.42 7.82 -3.92
CA GLN A 59 9.11 7.14 -5.01
C GLN A 59 8.39 7.36 -6.33
N VAL A 60 7.08 7.15 -6.38
CA VAL A 60 6.26 7.31 -7.59
C VAL A 60 6.20 8.76 -8.06
N GLN A 61 6.27 9.73 -7.14
CA GLN A 61 6.32 11.16 -7.48
C GLN A 61 7.72 11.65 -7.88
N SER A 62 8.75 10.82 -7.75
CA SER A 62 10.11 11.22 -8.13
C SER A 62 10.25 11.36 -9.64
N GLU A 63 11.06 12.32 -10.08
CA GLU A 63 11.37 12.52 -11.51
C GLU A 63 12.05 11.29 -12.12
N GLU A 64 12.82 10.55 -11.33
CA GLU A 64 13.48 9.31 -11.74
C GLU A 64 12.48 8.22 -12.10
N TYR A 65 11.45 8.02 -11.27
CA TYR A 65 10.38 7.08 -11.58
C TYR A 65 9.57 7.51 -12.82
N LEU A 66 9.29 8.82 -12.95
CA LEU A 66 8.61 9.34 -14.13
C LEU A 66 9.44 9.11 -15.41
N GLU A 67 10.75 9.34 -15.34
CA GLU A 67 11.67 9.07 -16.44
C GLU A 67 11.75 7.58 -16.77
N GLU A 68 11.80 6.71 -15.77
CA GLU A 68 11.79 5.26 -15.94
C GLU A 68 10.56 4.81 -16.72
N ILE A 69 9.37 5.26 -16.33
CA ILE A 69 8.11 4.97 -17.04
C ILE A 69 8.14 5.55 -18.47
N ALA A 70 8.62 6.79 -18.63
CA ALA A 70 8.74 7.40 -19.97
C ALA A 70 9.65 6.59 -20.89
N ARG A 71 10.82 6.15 -20.41
CA ARG A 71 11.79 5.38 -21.20
C ARG A 71 11.33 3.96 -21.47
N ASN A 72 10.86 3.25 -20.43
CA ASN A 72 10.62 1.81 -20.50
C ASN A 72 9.24 1.47 -21.06
N ASP A 73 8.21 2.19 -20.65
CA ASP A 73 6.83 1.84 -20.99
C ASP A 73 6.33 2.63 -22.20
N LEU A 74 6.72 3.90 -22.31
CA LEU A 74 6.27 4.79 -23.38
C LEU A 74 7.28 4.91 -24.53
N ASN A 75 8.49 4.35 -24.36
CA ASN A 75 9.58 4.44 -25.32
C ASN A 75 9.91 5.90 -25.72
N MET A 76 9.57 6.83 -24.82
CA MET A 76 9.78 8.28 -24.94
C MET A 76 11.20 8.64 -24.50
N GLN A 77 11.68 9.77 -25.02
CA GLN A 77 13.03 10.28 -24.77
C GLN A 77 12.93 11.74 -24.36
N ARG A 78 13.98 12.24 -23.69
CA ARG A 78 14.05 13.67 -23.38
C ARG A 78 14.29 14.48 -24.64
N GLU A 79 13.79 15.72 -24.64
CA GLU A 79 14.04 16.66 -25.73
C GLU A 79 15.55 16.89 -25.87
N GLY A 80 16.10 16.57 -27.05
CA GLY A 80 17.53 16.70 -27.34
C GLY A 80 18.39 15.44 -27.15
N GLU A 81 17.81 14.31 -26.70
CA GLU A 81 18.50 13.01 -26.76
C GLU A 81 18.54 12.44 -28.18
N LEU A 82 19.66 11.81 -28.55
CA LEU A 82 19.85 11.20 -29.87
C LEU A 82 19.86 9.68 -29.74
N VAL A 83 18.85 9.02 -30.31
CA VAL A 83 18.78 7.56 -30.36
C VAL A 83 19.70 7.05 -31.45
N VAL A 84 20.70 6.28 -31.06
CA VAL A 84 21.55 5.55 -31.98
C VAL A 84 21.04 4.13 -32.07
N VAL A 85 20.52 3.74 -33.22
CA VAL A 85 20.23 2.34 -33.53
C VAL A 85 21.52 1.72 -34.04
N ILE A 86 22.12 0.85 -33.23
CA ILE A 86 23.32 0.10 -33.64
C ILE A 86 22.85 -1.11 -34.45
N PRO A 87 23.20 -1.21 -35.75
CA PRO A 87 22.87 -2.39 -36.54
C PRO A 87 23.59 -3.60 -35.96
N LYS A 88 22.89 -4.75 -35.92
CA LYS A 88 23.52 -6.00 -35.50
C LYS A 88 24.60 -6.37 -36.50
N GLU A 89 25.73 -6.90 -36.01
CA GLU A 89 26.85 -7.33 -36.86
C GLU A 89 26.35 -8.23 -38.00
N GLY A 90 26.44 -7.73 -39.24
CA GLY A 90 25.98 -8.42 -40.45
C GLY A 90 24.85 -7.73 -41.22
N GLU A 91 24.23 -6.68 -40.69
CA GLU A 91 23.31 -5.82 -41.46
C GLU A 91 24.11 -4.75 -42.21
N ASP A 92 24.21 -4.92 -43.53
CA ASP A 92 24.86 -3.98 -44.45
C ASP A 92 24.15 -2.63 -44.39
N TYR A 93 24.90 -1.55 -44.16
CA TYR A 93 24.34 -0.19 -44.05
C TYR A 93 23.87 0.23 -45.45
N GLN A 94 22.59 0.01 -45.77
CA GLN A 94 22.01 0.51 -47.01
C GLN A 94 21.91 2.03 -46.92
N GLU A 95 22.57 2.73 -47.84
CA GLU A 95 22.41 4.18 -47.97
C GLU A 95 20.92 4.53 -48.00
N PRO A 96 20.47 5.53 -47.23
CA PRO A 96 19.07 5.91 -47.21
C PRO A 96 18.62 6.21 -48.64
N PRO A 97 17.49 5.64 -49.10
CA PRO A 97 17.03 5.86 -50.47
C PRO A 97 16.90 7.37 -50.69
N GLN A 98 17.58 7.86 -51.74
CA GLN A 98 17.47 9.26 -52.18
C GLN A 98 15.99 9.64 -52.17
N LYS A 99 15.66 10.75 -51.48
CA LYS A 99 14.29 11.28 -51.31
C LYS A 99 13.49 11.12 -52.61
N THR A 100 12.74 10.03 -52.71
CA THR A 100 11.78 9.83 -53.77
C THR A 100 10.61 10.75 -53.44
N LYS A 101 10.25 11.58 -54.42
CA LYS A 101 9.13 12.54 -54.51
C LYS A 101 8.29 12.71 -53.23
N ASP A 102 8.14 13.96 -52.79
CA ASP A 102 7.25 14.43 -51.71
C ASP A 102 5.79 13.97 -51.91
N GLU A 103 5.51 12.70 -51.66
CA GLU A 103 4.17 12.17 -51.53
C GLU A 103 3.67 12.46 -50.10
N PRO A 104 2.47 13.03 -49.94
CA PRO A 104 1.85 13.22 -48.65
C PRO A 104 1.74 11.91 -47.86
N ASN A 105 1.93 11.97 -46.54
CA ASN A 105 1.97 10.77 -45.68
C ASN A 105 0.74 9.85 -45.87
N TRP A 106 -0.46 10.40 -46.07
CA TRP A 106 -1.68 9.60 -46.29
C TRP A 106 -1.60 8.68 -47.51
N GLN A 107 -0.90 9.07 -48.58
CA GLN A 107 -0.71 8.23 -49.78
C GLN A 107 0.20 7.04 -49.47
N LYS A 108 1.21 7.24 -48.61
CA LYS A 108 2.13 6.19 -48.16
C LYS A 108 1.37 5.14 -47.34
N TRP A 109 0.54 5.57 -46.40
CA TRP A 109 -0.29 4.67 -45.59
C TRP A 109 -1.28 3.87 -46.45
N TRP A 110 -1.88 4.49 -47.46
CA TRP A 110 -2.83 3.82 -48.33
C TRP A 110 -2.18 2.73 -49.21
N LYS A 111 -0.93 2.92 -49.63
CA LYS A 111 -0.14 1.90 -50.37
C LYS A 111 0.21 0.68 -49.51
N LEU A 112 0.33 0.82 -48.19
CA LEU A 112 0.65 -0.29 -47.29
C LEU A 112 -0.56 -1.19 -46.98
N ILE A 113 -1.77 -0.64 -47.10
CA ILE A 113 -3.03 -1.32 -46.72
C ILE A 113 -3.68 -2.01 -47.93
N ARG A 114 -3.25 -1.71 -49.15
CA ARG A 114 -3.74 -2.31 -50.40
C ARG A 114 -2.84 -3.47 -50.85
#